data_AF-A0A1T4QMC3-F1
#
_entry.id   AF-A0A1T4QMC3-F1
#
_cell.length_a   1.000
_cell.length_b   1.000
_cell.length_c   1.000
_cell.angle_alpha   90.00
_cell.angle_beta   90.00
_cell.angle_gamma   90.00
#
_symmetry.space_group_name_H-M   'P 1'
#
loop_
_entity.id
_entity.type
_entity.pdbx_description
1 polymer ?
#
loop_
_entity_poly.entity_id
_entity_poly.type
_entity_poly.pdbx_seq_one_letter_code
_entity_poly.pdbx_strand_id
1 'polypeptide(L)'
;MKTVGMSKLQQLDVFIGTNTKIGRLILPVGTETEFSFIYEDEWKHTGFPISPHIPFDDRASPRSIENYLRNLLPEKKAFEEMIQNTTRYLNSLIKKC
;
A
#
# COMPACT_ATOMS: atom_id res chain seq x y z
N MET A 1 -2.44 31.27 6.21
CA MET A 1 -2.58 29.86 6.62
C MET A 1 -3.51 29.19 5.64
N LYS A 2 -3.00 28.38 4.71
CA LYS A 2 -3.86 27.62 3.79
C LYS A 2 -4.36 26.39 4.53
N THR A 3 -5.66 26.33 4.74
CA THR A 3 -6.39 25.12 5.15
C THR A 3 -6.05 24.02 4.15
N VAL A 4 -5.30 23.02 4.59
CA VAL A 4 -5.11 21.76 3.84
C VAL A 4 -6.49 21.11 3.81
N GLY A 5 -7.20 21.25 2.69
CA GLY A 5 -8.43 20.51 2.47
C GLY A 5 -8.13 19.03 2.63
N MET A 6 -8.96 18.31 3.39
CA MET A 6 -8.76 16.88 3.64
C MET A 6 -8.68 16.16 2.29
N SER A 7 -7.46 15.81 1.88
CA SER A 7 -7.24 15.04 0.67
C SER A 7 -7.86 13.67 0.90
N LYS A 8 -8.71 13.23 -0.03
CA LYS A 8 -9.24 11.87 -0.03
C LYS A 8 -8.06 10.90 0.00
N LEU A 9 -8.15 9.83 0.78
CA LEU A 9 -7.08 8.84 0.92
C LEU A 9 -7.48 7.52 0.27
N GLN A 10 -6.55 6.89 -0.42
CA GLN A 10 -6.63 5.47 -0.77
C GLN A 10 -5.92 4.68 0.31
N GLN A 11 -6.54 3.59 0.78
CA GLN A 11 -6.06 2.85 1.93
C GLN A 11 -6.15 1.34 1.68
N LEU A 12 -5.13 0.62 2.12
CA LEU A 12 -5.09 -0.84 2.11
C LEU A 12 -4.72 -1.32 3.52
N ASP A 13 -5.65 -2.01 4.17
CA ASP A 13 -5.37 -2.66 5.44
C ASP A 13 -4.45 -3.87 5.21
N VAL A 14 -3.41 -4.00 6.04
CA VAL A 14 -2.37 -5.02 5.91
C VAL A 14 -2.50 -6.01 7.06
N PHE A 15 -2.50 -7.30 6.71
CA PHE A 15 -2.71 -8.40 7.64
C PHE A 15 -1.55 -9.39 7.58
N ILE A 16 -1.28 -10.04 8.71
CA ILE A 16 -0.43 -11.22 8.81
C ILE A 16 -1.26 -12.43 9.25
N GLY A 17 -0.99 -13.60 8.66
CA GLY A 17 -1.80 -14.79 8.86
C GLY A 17 -3.23 -14.60 8.34
N THR A 18 -4.20 -15.16 9.02
CA THR A 18 -5.60 -15.17 8.56
C THR A 18 -6.42 -13.98 9.02
N ASN A 19 -6.03 -13.28 10.09
CA ASN A 19 -6.89 -12.22 10.66
C ASN A 19 -6.17 -11.16 11.51
N THR A 20 -4.83 -11.17 11.61
CA THR A 20 -4.14 -10.19 12.45
C THR A 20 -3.83 -8.96 11.62
N LYS A 21 -4.56 -7.87 11.83
CA LYS A 21 -4.26 -6.60 11.20
C LYS A 21 -3.00 -6.01 11.83
N ILE A 22 -2.00 -5.69 11.01
CA ILE A 22 -0.72 -5.16 11.49
C ILE A 22 -0.52 -3.68 11.15
N GLY A 23 -1.32 -3.15 10.24
CA GLY A 23 -1.24 -1.75 9.84
C GLY A 23 -2.06 -1.41 8.63
N ARG A 24 -1.75 -0.25 8.05
CA ARG A 24 -2.42 0.30 6.89
C ARG A 24 -1.42 1.03 6.00
N LEU A 25 -1.44 0.68 4.72
CA LEU A 25 -0.79 1.44 3.66
C LEU A 25 -1.74 2.55 3.19
N ILE A 26 -1.22 3.75 3.03
CA ILE A 26 -1.99 4.94 2.64
C ILE A 26 -1.32 5.61 1.43
N LEU A 27 -2.14 5.98 0.44
CA LEU A 27 -1.75 6.80 -0.70
C LEU A 27 -2.75 7.96 -0.85
N PRO A 28 -2.34 9.23 -0.63
CA PRO A 28 -3.21 10.37 -0.86
C PRO A 28 -3.70 10.43 -2.31
N VAL A 29 -4.99 10.70 -2.52
CA VAL A 29 -5.57 10.88 -3.85
C VAL A 29 -4.93 12.10 -4.52
N GLY A 30 -4.55 11.94 -5.78
CA GLY A 30 -3.81 12.97 -6.53
C GLY A 30 -2.29 12.87 -6.39
N THR A 31 -1.79 11.87 -5.66
CA THR A 31 -0.37 11.51 -5.60
C THR A 31 -0.17 10.10 -6.15
N GLU A 32 1.02 9.82 -6.68
CA GLU A 32 1.37 8.49 -7.19
C GLU A 32 2.41 7.77 -6.30
N THR A 33 3.23 8.52 -5.57
CA THR A 33 4.40 8.00 -4.86
C THR A 33 4.48 8.38 -3.39
N GLU A 34 3.53 9.18 -2.88
CA GLU A 34 3.51 9.67 -1.48
C GLU A 34 2.93 8.61 -0.52
N PHE A 35 3.48 7.40 -0.60
CA PHE A 35 3.10 6.30 0.27
C PHE A 35 3.48 6.57 1.72
N SER A 36 2.59 6.18 2.63
CA SER A 36 2.87 6.07 4.06
C SER A 36 2.34 4.75 4.59
N PHE A 37 2.96 4.25 5.66
CA PHE A 37 2.55 3.03 6.32
C PHE A 37 2.38 3.32 7.81
N ILE A 38 1.21 3.01 8.35
CA ILE A 38 0.89 3.17 9.77
C ILE A 38 0.71 1.78 10.36
N TYR A 39 1.55 1.42 11.33
CA TYR A 39 1.39 0.19 12.10
C TYR A 39 0.27 0.33 13.13
N GLU A 40 -0.42 -0.78 13.41
CA GLU A 40 -1.28 -0.86 14.59
C GLU A 40 -0.43 -0.77 15.86
N ASP A 41 -0.90 -0.04 16.87
CA ASP A 41 -0.13 0.21 18.09
C ASP A 41 0.22 -1.09 18.82
N GLU A 42 -0.72 -2.04 18.88
CA GLU A 42 -0.49 -3.37 19.48
C GLU A 42 0.64 -4.13 18.76
N TRP A 43 0.72 -3.99 17.43
CA TRP A 43 1.75 -4.65 16.63
C TRP A 43 3.14 -4.04 16.85
N LYS A 44 3.23 -2.72 17.08
CA LYS A 44 4.50 -2.06 17.44
C LYS A 44 5.13 -2.63 18.71
N HIS A 45 4.32 -3.16 19.64
CA HIS A 45 4.79 -3.71 20.92
C HIS A 45 5.06 -5.21 20.89
N THR A 46 4.33 -5.97 20.07
CA THR A 46 4.34 -7.44 20.07
C THR A 46 5.00 -8.06 18.85
N GLY A 47 5.08 -7.31 17.76
CA GLY A 47 5.46 -7.80 16.44
C GLY A 47 6.82 -7.32 15.96
N PHE A 48 6.96 -7.28 14.64
CA PHE A 48 8.17 -6.85 13.94
C PHE A 48 7.79 -5.97 12.73
N PRO A 49 8.70 -5.07 12.28
CA PRO A 49 8.45 -4.26 11.10
C PRO A 49 8.38 -5.12 9.83
N ILE A 50 7.52 -4.76 8.87
CA ILE A 50 7.33 -5.52 7.62
C ILE A 50 8.59 -5.55 6.74
N SER A 51 9.49 -4.60 6.95
CA SER A 51 10.78 -4.49 6.28
C SER A 51 11.73 -3.66 7.17
N PRO A 52 13.04 -3.94 7.17
CA PRO A 52 14.03 -3.07 7.81
C PRO A 52 13.98 -1.61 7.30
N HIS A 53 13.51 -1.41 6.07
CA HIS A 53 13.36 -0.07 5.47
C HIS A 53 12.02 0.60 5.78
N ILE A 54 11.14 -0.07 6.54
CA ILE A 54 9.85 0.44 7.01
C ILE A 54 9.77 0.18 8.53
N PRO A 55 10.61 0.85 9.34
CA PRO A 55 10.64 0.68 10.80
C PRO A 55 9.38 1.21 11.50
N PHE A 56 9.18 0.85 12.77
CA PHE A 56 8.05 1.30 13.60
C PHE A 56 8.05 2.78 13.99
N ASP A 57 9.21 3.44 13.88
CA ASP A 57 9.42 4.83 14.28
C ASP A 57 9.01 5.85 13.21
N ASP A 58 8.21 5.42 12.24
CA ASP A 58 7.63 6.23 11.18
C ASP A 58 8.68 6.96 10.30
N ARG A 59 9.94 6.48 10.29
CA ARG A 59 11.03 7.03 9.45
C ARG A 59 11.09 6.43 8.04
N ALA A 60 10.07 5.68 7.64
CA ALA A 60 10.00 5.08 6.32
C ALA A 60 9.81 6.16 5.25
N SER A 61 10.72 6.25 4.28
CA SER A 61 10.53 7.16 3.15
C SER A 61 9.46 6.59 2.18
N PRO A 62 8.70 7.44 1.47
CA PRO A 62 7.76 6.96 0.47
C PRO A 62 8.41 6.04 -0.58
N ARG A 63 9.65 6.34 -0.97
CA ARG A 63 10.46 5.51 -1.86
C ARG A 63 10.79 4.13 -1.28
N SER A 64 11.09 4.04 0.02
CA SER A 64 11.32 2.76 0.69
C SER A 64 10.08 1.88 0.64
N ILE A 65 8.90 2.48 0.83
CA ILE A 65 7.61 1.79 0.76
C ILE A 65 7.30 1.36 -0.67
N GLU A 66 7.53 2.24 -1.66
CA GLU A 66 7.38 1.89 -3.07
C GLU A 66 8.28 0.72 -3.47
N ASN A 67 9.56 0.73 -3.08
CA ASN A 67 10.49 -0.36 -3.35
C ASN A 67 10.03 -1.67 -2.71
N TYR A 68 9.54 -1.63 -1.47
CA TYR A 68 8.96 -2.79 -0.81
C TYR A 68 7.78 -3.35 -1.60
N LEU A 69 6.84 -2.50 -2.02
CA LEU A 69 5.69 -2.93 -2.84
C LEU A 69 6.13 -3.53 -4.18
N ARG A 70 7.08 -2.91 -4.88
CA ARG A 70 7.62 -3.43 -6.15
C ARG A 70 8.24 -4.81 -5.98
N ASN A 71 8.93 -5.06 -4.88
CA ASN A 71 9.53 -6.36 -4.58
C ASN A 71 8.49 -7.45 -4.26
N LEU A 72 7.24 -7.08 -3.94
CA LEU A 72 6.14 -8.04 -3.76
C LEU A 72 5.46 -8.39 -5.08
N LEU A 73 5.63 -7.57 -6.11
CA LEU A 73 5.01 -7.79 -7.41
C LEU A 73 5.88 -8.74 -8.25
N PRO A 74 5.27 -9.53 -9.16
CA PRO A 74 6.03 -10.33 -10.10
C PRO A 74 6.96 -9.47 -10.95
N GLU A 75 8.03 -10.06 -11.46
CA GLU A 75 8.94 -9.36 -12.38
C GLU A 75 8.55 -9.55 -13.85
N LYS A 76 8.90 -8.57 -14.69
CA LYS A 76 8.90 -8.66 -16.17
C LYS A 76 7.56 -9.16 -16.74
N LYS A 77 7.59 -10.23 -17.54
CA LYS A 77 6.45 -10.77 -18.27
C LYS A 77 5.27 -11.15 -17.36
N ALA A 78 5.55 -11.69 -16.17
CA ALA A 78 4.50 -12.03 -15.22
C ALA A 78 3.77 -10.79 -14.69
N PHE A 79 4.50 -9.67 -14.53
CA PHE A 79 3.90 -8.39 -14.19
C PHE A 79 2.98 -7.87 -15.29
N GLU A 80 3.45 -7.90 -16.54
CA GLU A 80 2.68 -7.45 -17.70
C GLU A 80 1.37 -8.25 -17.85
N GLU A 81 1.44 -9.57 -17.70
CA GLU A 81 0.27 -10.45 -17.74
C GLU A 81 -0.71 -10.14 -16.60
N MET A 82 -0.22 -9.91 -15.38
CA MET A 82 -1.05 -9.51 -14.24
C MET A 82 -1.78 -8.19 -14.50
N ILE A 83 -1.09 -7.18 -15.04
CA ILE A 83 -1.70 -5.88 -15.38
C ILE A 83 -2.75 -6.04 -16.46
N GLN A 84 -2.45 -6.78 -17.55
CA GLN A 84 -3.41 -7.02 -18.63
C GLN A 84 -4.67 -7.73 -18.14
N ASN A 85 -4.52 -8.75 -17.28
CA ASN A 85 -5.65 -9.47 -16.69
C ASN A 85 -6.49 -8.56 -15.79
N THR A 86 -5.84 -7.74 -14.96
CA THR A 86 -6.52 -6.80 -14.05
C THR A 86 -7.31 -5.74 -14.82
N THR A 87 -6.70 -5.13 -15.84
CA THR A 87 -7.36 -4.15 -16.70
C THR A 87 -8.53 -4.77 -17.47
N ARG A 88 -8.38 -6.00 -17.96
CA ARG A 88 -9.49 -6.75 -18.59
C ARG A 88 -10.64 -6.98 -17.62
N TYR A 89 -10.34 -7.38 -16.39
CA TYR A 89 -11.35 -7.58 -15.34
C TYR A 89 -12.10 -6.28 -15.03
N LEU A 90 -11.39 -5.17 -14.81
CA LEU A 90 -12.00 -3.86 -14.54
C LEU A 90 -12.88 -3.37 -15.71
N ASN A 91 -12.39 -3.49 -16.95
CA ASN A 91 -13.18 -3.13 -18.13
C ASN A 91 -14.43 -4.01 -18.30
N SER A 92 -14.38 -5.27 -17.90
CA SER A 92 -15.54 -6.16 -17.93
C SER A 92 -16.61 -5.78 -16.90
N LEU A 93 -16.21 -5.21 -15.76
CA LEU A 93 -17.12 -4.69 -14.75
C LEU A 93 -17.78 -3.38 -15.21
N ILE A 94 -17.02 -2.48 -15.85
CA ILE A 94 -17.53 -1.21 -16.37
C ILE A 94 -18.53 -1.42 -17.51
N LYS A 95 -18.31 -2.41 -18.40
CA LYS A 95 -19.23 -2.73 -19.50
C LYS A 95 -20.53 -3.42 -19.08
N LYS A 96 -20.64 -3.82 -17.81
CA LYS A 96 -21.85 -4.45 -17.23
C LYS A 96 -22.73 -3.46 -16.45
N CYS A 97 -22.26 -2.24 -16.24
CA CYS A 97 -23.04 -1.12 -15.71
C CYS A 97 -23.61 -0.28 -16.87
#